data_AF-A0A926BD30-F1
#
_entry.id   AF-A0A926BD30-F1
#
_cell.length_a   1.000
_cell.length_b   1.000
_cell.length_c   1.000
_cell.angle_alpha   90.00
_cell.angle_beta   90.00
_cell.angle_gamma   90.00
#
_symmetry.space_group_name_H-M   'P 1'
#
loop_
_entity.id
_entity.type
_entity.pdbx_description
1 polymer ?
#
loop_
_entity_poly.entity_id
_entity_poly.type
_entity_poly.pdbx_seq_one_letter_code
_entity_poly.pdbx_strand_id
1 'polypeptide(L)'
;MHENAADGGAGVLLALFLIFLFAQIGAEISQRLKLPAVVGEIAAGILIGPSVLGWVTPSSLLDILAEVGAVLLLFAVGLETRLGDLQKIGKTAGMVAGAGIVLPFILGYAWGALSGFSPAHAAFIAAAFTATSAGITARVLQELGALGRIESRIILGAAVLDDILAMLILGVVTALQATGTKGIDWAHLGFVLLQAVGFVVIVALVGTRIIQKRSSVLDAPINPLSPLTMSLAGCLGLAA
;
A
#
# COMPACT_ATOMS: atom_id res chain seq x y z
N MET A 1 33.13 -6.44 13.26
CA MET A 1 32.81 -5.61 14.45
C MET A 1 32.99 -4.14 14.10
N HIS A 2 32.11 -3.59 13.26
CA HIS A 2 31.95 -2.15 13.10
C HIS A 2 30.58 -1.80 13.68
N GLU A 3 30.56 -1.64 14.99
CA GLU A 3 29.44 -1.06 15.71
C GLU A 3 29.43 0.44 15.32
N ASN A 4 28.65 0.78 14.30
CA ASN A 4 28.49 2.16 13.87
C ASN A 4 27.82 2.93 15.00
N ALA A 5 28.37 4.09 15.35
CA ALA A 5 27.86 5.02 16.38
C ALA A 5 26.42 5.54 16.12
N ALA A 6 25.70 4.99 15.14
CA ALA A 6 24.31 5.27 14.79
C ALA A 6 23.29 4.37 15.53
N ASP A 7 23.72 3.32 16.22
CA ASP A 7 22.84 2.44 17.03
C ASP A 7 22.56 2.99 18.46
N GLY A 8 23.11 4.16 18.79
CA GLY A 8 22.71 4.90 19.99
C GLY A 8 21.41 5.67 19.76
N GLY A 9 20.57 5.81 20.79
CA GLY A 9 19.32 6.59 20.70
C GLY A 9 19.50 8.02 20.16
N ALA A 10 20.68 8.62 20.35
CA ALA A 10 21.02 9.93 19.77
C ALA A 10 21.15 9.92 18.23
N GLY A 11 21.67 8.83 17.64
CA GLY A 11 21.78 8.68 16.19
C GLY A 11 20.41 8.57 15.52
N VAL A 12 19.49 7.84 16.14
CA VAL A 12 18.09 7.74 15.70
C VAL A 12 17.39 9.10 15.76
N LEU A 13 17.54 9.83 16.88
CA LEU A 13 16.92 11.15 17.02
C LEU A 13 17.46 12.13 15.98
N LEU A 14 18.76 12.08 15.67
CA LEU A 14 19.36 12.89 14.61
C LEU A 14 18.80 12.52 13.24
N ALA A 15 18.68 11.22 12.93
CA ALA A 15 18.09 10.76 11.67
C ALA A 15 16.64 11.24 11.52
N LEU A 16 15.81 11.09 12.56
CA LEU A 16 14.43 11.57 12.56
C LEU A 16 14.34 13.09 12.42
N PHE A 17 15.22 13.82 13.09
CA PHE A 17 15.32 15.27 12.93
C PHE A 17 15.63 15.66 11.48
N LEU A 18 16.62 15.02 10.85
CA LEU A 18 16.98 15.29 9.45
C LEU A 18 15.83 14.91 8.50
N ILE A 19 15.23 13.73 8.66
CA ILE A 19 14.07 13.32 7.87
C ILE A 19 12.96 14.36 7.97
N PHE A 20 12.58 14.75 9.19
CA PHE A 20 11.50 15.71 9.40
C PHE A 20 11.83 17.09 8.83
N LEU A 21 13.02 17.63 9.12
CA LEU A 21 13.44 18.94 8.65
C LEU A 21 13.44 19.02 7.12
N PHE A 22 14.07 18.06 6.46
CA PHE A 22 14.18 18.06 5.01
C PHE A 22 12.86 17.71 4.32
N ALA A 23 12.03 16.84 4.90
CA ALA A 23 10.68 16.59 4.42
C ALA A 23 9.83 17.87 4.44
N GLN A 24 9.87 18.65 5.53
CA GLN A 24 9.14 19.92 5.63
C GLN A 24 9.61 20.96 4.60
N ILE A 25 10.92 21.10 4.44
CA ILE A 25 11.49 21.99 3.41
C ILE A 25 11.07 21.53 2.01
N GLY A 26 11.15 20.23 1.74
CA GLY A 26 10.74 19.64 0.45
C GLY A 26 9.26 19.88 0.17
N ALA A 27 8.40 19.61 1.16
CA ALA A 27 6.96 19.85 1.07
C ALA A 27 6.62 21.31 0.74
N GLU A 28 7.22 22.27 1.47
CA GLU A 28 7.03 23.70 1.24
C GLU A 28 7.47 24.12 -0.18
N ILE A 29 8.64 23.64 -0.63
CA ILE A 29 9.11 23.90 -2.00
C ILE A 29 8.14 23.33 -3.03
N SER A 30 7.71 22.09 -2.86
CA SER A 30 6.76 21.41 -3.77
C SER A 30 5.45 22.18 -3.87
N GLN A 31 4.88 22.59 -2.74
CA GLN A 31 3.64 23.36 -2.69
C GLN A 31 3.78 24.75 -3.33
N ARG A 32 4.92 25.44 -3.14
CA ARG A 32 5.22 26.70 -3.85
C ARG A 32 5.26 26.54 -5.36
N LEU A 33 5.69 25.37 -5.84
CA LEU A 33 5.66 24.98 -7.24
C LEU A 33 4.30 24.45 -7.71
N LYS A 34 3.28 24.46 -6.85
CA LYS A 34 1.92 23.93 -7.11
C LYS A 34 1.89 22.42 -7.34
N LEU A 35 2.83 21.70 -6.73
CA LEU A 35 2.89 20.24 -6.71
C LEU A 35 2.41 19.70 -5.35
N PRO A 36 1.94 18.45 -5.28
CA PRO A 36 1.62 17.80 -4.00
C PRO A 36 2.84 17.75 -3.07
N ALA A 37 2.62 17.87 -1.76
CA ALA A 37 3.70 17.93 -0.77
C ALA A 37 4.56 16.65 -0.78
N VAL A 38 3.90 15.49 -0.96
CA VAL A 38 4.55 14.18 -1.01
C VAL A 38 5.68 14.10 -2.05
N VAL A 39 5.58 14.84 -3.17
CA VAL A 39 6.64 14.89 -4.19
C VAL A 39 7.93 15.47 -3.60
N GLY A 40 7.81 16.55 -2.84
CA GLY A 40 8.93 17.20 -2.18
C GLY A 40 9.52 16.37 -1.06
N GLU A 41 8.69 15.65 -0.32
CA GLU A 41 9.16 14.76 0.76
C GLU A 41 9.93 13.55 0.24
N ILE A 42 9.47 12.93 -0.86
CA ILE A 42 10.19 11.84 -1.53
C ILE A 42 11.52 12.36 -2.07
N ALA A 43 11.52 13.53 -2.73
CA ALA A 43 12.75 14.16 -3.23
C ALA A 43 13.74 14.48 -2.09
N ALA A 44 13.24 14.97 -0.96
CA ALA A 44 14.04 15.21 0.24
C ALA A 44 14.65 13.91 0.79
N GLY A 45 13.88 12.82 0.84
CA GLY A 45 14.37 11.49 1.23
C GLY A 45 15.48 10.97 0.32
N ILE A 46 15.34 11.12 -1.00
CA ILE A 46 16.39 10.77 -1.98
C ILE A 46 17.65 11.60 -1.74
N LEU A 47 17.49 12.91 -1.47
CA LEU A 47 18.61 13.82 -1.25
C LEU A 47 19.40 13.49 0.02
N ILE A 48 18.74 13.30 1.15
CA ILE A 48 19.43 13.01 2.42
C ILE A 48 19.85 11.53 2.56
N GLY A 49 19.24 10.66 1.76
CA GLY A 49 19.49 9.22 1.72
C GLY A 49 20.83 8.85 1.07
N PRO A 50 21.17 7.54 1.04
CA PRO A 50 22.44 7.04 0.51
C PRO A 50 22.64 7.29 -0.99
N SER A 51 21.57 7.62 -1.72
CA SER A 51 21.64 7.92 -3.14
C SER A 51 22.37 9.23 -3.47
N VAL A 52 22.39 10.21 -2.55
CA VAL A 52 23.02 11.52 -2.79
C VAL A 52 23.95 11.93 -1.65
N LEU A 53 23.42 12.29 -0.47
CA LEU A 53 24.24 12.81 0.64
C LEU A 53 24.69 11.74 1.65
N GLY A 54 23.90 10.67 1.81
CA GLY A 54 24.19 9.58 2.75
C GLY A 54 24.15 9.97 4.22
N TRP A 55 23.43 11.04 4.57
CA TRP A 55 23.28 11.49 5.96
C TRP A 55 22.32 10.61 6.77
N VAL A 56 21.36 9.99 6.09
CA VAL A 56 20.42 9.04 6.68
C VAL A 56 20.52 7.73 5.90
N THR A 57 20.74 6.63 6.62
CA THR A 57 20.76 5.28 6.05
C THR A 57 19.54 4.49 6.51
N PRO A 58 18.97 3.62 5.66
CA PRO A 58 17.90 2.71 6.07
C PRO A 58 18.31 1.90 7.30
N SER A 59 17.36 1.73 8.22
CA SER A 59 17.53 0.92 9.42
C SER A 59 16.20 0.25 9.76
N SER A 60 16.24 -0.88 10.47
CA SER A 60 15.04 -1.63 10.85
C SER A 60 14.04 -0.77 11.62
N LEU A 61 14.51 0.15 12.46
CA LEU A 61 13.64 1.08 13.18
C LEU A 61 12.96 2.09 12.23
N LEU A 62 13.69 2.64 11.26
CA LEU A 62 13.11 3.56 10.28
C LEU A 62 12.09 2.84 9.39
N ASP A 63 12.34 1.58 9.02
CA ASP A 63 11.41 0.76 8.24
C ASP A 63 10.09 0.55 9.00
N ILE A 64 10.17 0.18 10.28
CA ILE A 64 8.98 0.02 11.15
C ILE A 64 8.23 1.35 11.29
N LEU A 65 8.94 2.47 11.50
CA LEU A 65 8.30 3.79 11.62
C LEU A 65 7.63 4.22 10.31
N ALA A 66 8.23 3.94 9.16
CA ALA A 66 7.65 4.21 7.86
C ALA A 66 6.38 3.38 7.62
N GLU A 67 6.39 2.11 8.01
CA GLU A 67 5.23 1.23 7.91
C GLU A 67 4.08 1.70 8.83
N VAL A 68 4.38 2.05 10.08
CA VAL A 68 3.40 2.65 11.00
C VAL A 68 2.83 3.96 10.43
N GLY A 69 3.67 4.82 9.85
CA GLY A 69 3.24 6.06 9.20
C GLY A 69 2.28 5.80 8.03
N ALA A 70 2.58 4.81 7.19
CA ALA A 70 1.72 4.42 6.07
C ALA A 70 0.36 3.85 6.54
N VAL A 71 0.36 3.02 7.58
CA VAL A 71 -0.86 2.50 8.20
C VAL A 71 -1.72 3.65 8.75
N LEU A 72 -1.12 4.57 9.51
CA LEU A 72 -1.83 5.73 10.07
C LEU A 72 -2.43 6.63 8.97
N LEU A 73 -1.69 6.85 7.87
CA LEU A 73 -2.15 7.62 6.72
C LEU A 73 -3.36 6.99 6.06
N LEU A 74 -3.26 5.71 5.67
CA LEU A 74 -4.37 4.98 5.05
C LEU A 74 -5.58 4.87 5.96
N PHE A 75 -5.34 4.73 7.24
CA PHE A 75 -6.38 4.70 8.25
C PHE A 75 -7.10 6.05 8.38
N ALA A 76 -6.37 7.18 8.41
CA ALA A 76 -6.95 8.52 8.42
C ALA A 76 -7.81 8.78 7.17
N VAL A 77 -7.34 8.37 6.00
CA VAL A 77 -8.11 8.40 4.74
C VAL A 77 -9.38 7.55 4.86
N GLY A 78 -9.28 6.36 5.46
CA GLY A 78 -10.40 5.47 5.70
C GLY A 78 -11.49 6.11 6.56
N LEU A 79 -11.11 6.87 7.60
CA LEU A 79 -12.05 7.61 8.45
C LEU A 79 -12.79 8.73 7.71
N GLU A 80 -12.17 9.38 6.74
CA GLU A 80 -12.82 10.39 5.90
C GLU A 80 -13.73 9.78 4.83
N THR A 81 -13.56 8.49 4.53
CA THR A 81 -14.26 7.78 3.46
C THR A 81 -15.56 7.13 3.96
N ARG A 82 -16.69 7.48 3.33
CA ARG A 82 -18.00 6.88 3.64
C ARG A 82 -18.18 5.55 2.93
N LEU A 83 -18.24 4.43 3.66
CA LEU A 83 -18.46 3.09 3.07
C LEU A 83 -19.71 3.01 2.18
N GLY A 84 -20.80 3.67 2.57
CA GLY A 84 -22.03 3.68 1.77
C GLY A 84 -21.86 4.33 0.40
N ASP A 85 -20.90 5.23 0.24
CA ASP A 85 -20.59 5.83 -1.06
C ASP A 85 -19.72 4.91 -1.92
N LEU A 86 -18.84 4.12 -1.30
CA LEU A 86 -18.01 3.10 -1.96
C LEU A 86 -18.85 1.95 -2.53
N GLN A 87 -19.89 1.54 -1.81
CA GLN A 87 -20.79 0.46 -2.26
C GLN A 87 -21.57 0.84 -3.53
N LYS A 88 -21.96 2.11 -3.68
CA LYS A 88 -22.73 2.59 -4.85
C LYS A 88 -21.93 2.52 -6.15
N ILE A 89 -20.61 2.67 -6.06
CA ILE A 89 -19.70 2.69 -7.21
C ILE A 89 -18.97 1.36 -7.44
N GLY A 90 -19.29 0.32 -6.68
CA GLY A 90 -18.51 -0.93 -6.66
C GLY A 90 -18.34 -1.59 -8.03
N LYS A 91 -19.36 -1.51 -8.91
CA LYS A 91 -19.26 -2.01 -10.29
C LYS A 91 -18.21 -1.25 -11.09
N THR A 92 -18.25 0.08 -11.05
CA THR A 92 -17.30 0.94 -11.77
C THR A 92 -15.89 0.78 -11.21
N ALA A 93 -15.75 0.76 -9.88
CA ALA A 93 -14.47 0.50 -9.22
C ALA A 93 -13.88 -0.87 -9.62
N GLY A 94 -14.70 -1.91 -9.69
CA GLY A 94 -14.27 -3.24 -10.15
C GLY A 94 -13.85 -3.27 -11.62
N MET A 95 -14.53 -2.50 -12.49
CA MET A 95 -14.10 -2.35 -13.89
C MET A 95 -12.77 -1.62 -14.00
N VAL A 96 -12.56 -0.56 -13.21
CA VAL A 96 -11.30 0.19 -13.17
C VAL A 96 -10.16 -0.69 -12.66
N ALA A 97 -10.36 -1.42 -11.56
CA ALA A 97 -9.38 -2.37 -11.03
C ALA A 97 -9.02 -3.45 -12.05
N GLY A 98 -10.03 -4.09 -12.65
CA GLY A 98 -9.82 -5.11 -13.67
C GLY A 98 -9.04 -4.58 -14.88
N ALA A 99 -9.39 -3.40 -15.39
CA ALA A 99 -8.66 -2.76 -16.48
C ALA A 99 -7.23 -2.35 -16.06
N GLY A 100 -7.08 -1.80 -14.85
CA GLY A 100 -5.82 -1.37 -14.24
C GLY A 100 -4.85 -2.50 -13.98
N ILE A 101 -5.32 -3.75 -13.94
CA ILE A 101 -4.47 -4.94 -13.84
C ILE A 101 -4.22 -5.56 -15.21
N VAL A 102 -5.29 -5.82 -15.98
CA VAL A 102 -5.17 -6.57 -17.24
C VAL A 102 -4.31 -5.82 -18.25
N LEU A 103 -4.50 -4.51 -18.42
CA LEU A 103 -3.72 -3.74 -19.38
C LEU A 103 -2.24 -3.67 -19.00
N PRO A 104 -1.85 -3.20 -17.79
CA PRO A 104 -0.44 -3.14 -17.40
C PRO A 104 0.24 -4.50 -17.37
N PHE A 105 -0.48 -5.57 -17.00
CA PHE A 105 0.08 -6.92 -17.04
C PHE A 105 0.41 -7.35 -18.48
N ILE A 106 -0.53 -7.19 -19.42
CA ILE A 106 -0.31 -7.55 -20.82
C ILE A 106 0.86 -6.74 -21.40
N LEU A 107 0.87 -5.43 -21.19
CA LEU A 107 1.92 -4.54 -21.69
C LEU A 107 3.28 -4.85 -21.06
N GLY A 108 3.30 -5.09 -19.75
CA GLY A 108 4.51 -5.47 -19.02
C GLY A 108 5.08 -6.82 -19.45
N TYR A 109 4.21 -7.81 -19.65
CA TYR A 109 4.60 -9.13 -20.14
C TYR A 109 5.13 -9.05 -21.56
N ALA A 110 4.43 -8.33 -22.44
CA ALA A 110 4.85 -8.12 -23.82
C ALA A 110 6.22 -7.44 -23.88
N TRP A 111 6.42 -6.37 -23.10
CA TRP A 111 7.71 -5.70 -22.99
C TRP A 111 8.79 -6.66 -22.47
N GLY A 112 8.50 -7.44 -21.43
CA GLY A 112 9.45 -8.41 -20.88
C GLY A 112 9.86 -9.49 -21.89
N ALA A 113 8.89 -10.04 -22.62
CA ALA A 113 9.12 -11.03 -23.66
C ALA A 113 9.94 -10.46 -24.83
N LEU A 114 9.60 -9.25 -25.29
CA LEU A 114 10.35 -8.55 -26.34
C LEU A 114 11.78 -8.17 -25.91
N SER A 115 12.00 -7.96 -24.61
CA SER A 115 13.33 -7.70 -24.05
C SER A 115 14.17 -8.97 -23.85
N GLY A 116 13.65 -10.15 -24.21
CA GLY A 116 14.36 -11.43 -24.12
C GLY A 116 14.32 -12.09 -22.75
N PHE A 117 13.47 -11.62 -21.82
CA PHE A 117 13.30 -12.30 -20.53
C PHE A 117 12.55 -13.63 -20.69
N SER A 118 12.88 -14.62 -19.86
CA SER A 118 12.11 -15.87 -19.81
C SER A 118 10.63 -15.60 -19.45
N PRO A 119 9.68 -16.47 -19.84
CA PRO A 119 8.26 -16.28 -19.54
C PRO A 119 7.96 -16.02 -18.05
N ALA A 120 8.66 -16.68 -17.14
CA ALA A 120 8.47 -16.48 -15.69
C ALA A 120 8.95 -15.09 -15.23
N HIS A 121 10.12 -14.64 -15.71
CA HIS A 121 10.63 -13.29 -15.43
C HIS A 121 9.76 -12.20 -16.07
N ALA A 122 9.29 -12.40 -17.31
CA ALA A 122 8.37 -11.48 -17.96
C ALA A 122 7.03 -11.38 -17.20
N ALA A 123 6.50 -12.49 -16.67
CA ALA A 123 5.32 -12.48 -15.81
C ALA A 123 5.57 -11.76 -14.47
N PHE A 124 6.79 -11.84 -13.91
CA PHE A 124 7.14 -11.13 -12.68
C PHE A 124 7.24 -9.63 -12.90
N ILE A 125 7.84 -9.19 -14.00
CA ILE A 125 7.86 -7.79 -14.41
C ILE A 125 6.44 -7.28 -14.67
N ALA A 126 5.62 -8.09 -15.37
CA ALA A 126 4.22 -7.77 -15.61
C ALA A 126 3.44 -7.57 -14.31
N ALA A 127 3.58 -8.48 -13.35
CA ALA A 127 2.97 -8.35 -12.02
C ALA A 127 3.43 -7.08 -11.30
N ALA A 128 4.73 -6.74 -11.37
CA ALA A 128 5.27 -5.53 -10.75
C ALA A 128 4.63 -4.25 -11.33
N PHE A 129 4.29 -4.21 -12.62
CA PHE A 129 3.61 -3.07 -13.24
C PHE A 129 2.11 -2.95 -12.88
N THR A 130 1.50 -3.98 -12.28
CA THR A 130 0.09 -3.92 -11.87
C THR A 130 -0.12 -3.30 -10.49
N ALA A 131 0.91 -3.27 -9.64
CA ALA A 131 0.78 -2.79 -8.27
C ALA A 131 0.56 -1.27 -8.23
N THR A 132 -0.50 -0.84 -7.55
CA THR A 132 -0.86 0.58 -7.36
C THR A 132 -0.70 0.97 -5.89
N SER A 133 -0.25 2.19 -5.60
CA SER A 133 -0.18 2.69 -4.22
C SER A 133 -1.44 3.46 -3.82
N ALA A 134 -2.30 2.83 -3.02
CA ALA A 134 -3.49 3.46 -2.44
C ALA A 134 -3.12 4.65 -1.54
N GLY A 135 -2.06 4.52 -0.73
CA GLY A 135 -1.68 5.51 0.29
C GLY A 135 -1.23 6.85 -0.29
N ILE A 136 -0.36 6.81 -1.31
CA ILE A 136 0.11 8.03 -1.98
C ILE A 136 -1.05 8.70 -2.73
N THR A 137 -1.84 7.91 -3.47
CA THR A 137 -2.99 8.43 -4.21
C THR A 137 -4.01 9.09 -3.28
N ALA A 138 -4.35 8.44 -2.18
CA ALA A 138 -5.27 8.96 -1.18
C ALA A 138 -4.77 10.27 -0.56
N ARG A 139 -3.49 10.31 -0.20
CA ARG A 139 -2.86 11.51 0.34
C ARG A 139 -2.90 12.68 -0.65
N VAL A 140 -2.55 12.44 -1.91
CA VAL A 140 -2.62 13.48 -2.94
C VAL A 140 -4.06 13.98 -3.11
N LEU A 141 -5.05 13.09 -3.13
CA LEU A 141 -6.45 13.49 -3.22
C LEU A 141 -6.92 14.27 -1.97
N GLN A 142 -6.40 13.95 -0.79
CA GLN A 142 -6.65 14.68 0.46
C GLN A 142 -6.06 16.09 0.42
N GLU A 143 -4.78 16.22 0.03
CA GLU A 143 -4.08 17.50 -0.12
C GLU A 143 -4.77 18.43 -1.13
N LEU A 144 -5.36 17.85 -2.18
CA LEU A 144 -6.15 18.57 -3.18
C LEU A 144 -7.60 18.87 -2.75
N GLY A 145 -8.04 18.43 -1.56
CA GLY A 145 -9.42 18.56 -1.11
C GLY A 145 -10.43 17.83 -2.00
N ALA A 146 -9.98 16.79 -2.71
CA ALA A 146 -10.74 16.12 -3.76
C ALA A 146 -11.36 14.78 -3.32
N LEU A 147 -11.17 14.33 -2.08
CA LEU A 147 -11.69 13.04 -1.59
C LEU A 147 -13.21 12.88 -1.71
N GLY A 148 -13.96 13.98 -1.66
CA GLY A 148 -15.42 13.96 -1.80
C GLY A 148 -15.93 13.67 -3.20
N ARG A 149 -15.07 13.73 -4.24
CA ARG A 149 -15.46 13.57 -5.64
C ARG A 149 -15.75 12.10 -5.99
N ILE A 150 -16.58 11.88 -7.01
CA ILE A 150 -16.95 10.52 -7.43
C ILE A 150 -15.76 9.76 -8.01
N GLU A 151 -14.90 10.46 -8.74
CA GLU A 151 -13.67 9.93 -9.34
C GLU A 151 -12.71 9.45 -8.24
N SER A 152 -12.53 10.25 -7.18
CA SER A 152 -11.70 9.89 -6.01
C SER A 152 -12.23 8.65 -5.32
N ARG A 153 -13.54 8.54 -5.13
CA ARG A 153 -14.16 7.35 -4.55
C ARG A 153 -13.96 6.12 -5.44
N ILE A 154 -14.06 6.26 -6.76
CA ILE A 154 -13.79 5.18 -7.72
C ILE A 154 -12.35 4.73 -7.63
N ILE A 155 -11.40 5.67 -7.61
CA ILE A 155 -9.97 5.39 -7.49
C ILE A 155 -9.67 4.65 -6.17
N LEU A 156 -10.15 5.16 -5.04
CA LEU A 156 -9.94 4.55 -3.73
C LEU A 156 -10.62 3.18 -3.62
N GLY A 157 -11.81 3.02 -4.19
CA GLY A 157 -12.52 1.73 -4.23
C GLY A 157 -11.83 0.70 -5.13
N ALA A 158 -11.29 1.13 -6.26
CA ALA A 158 -10.50 0.29 -7.15
C ALA A 158 -9.20 -0.15 -6.46
N ALA A 159 -8.52 0.76 -5.75
CA ALA A 159 -7.26 0.45 -5.06
C ALA A 159 -7.40 -0.68 -4.03
N VAL A 160 -8.53 -0.78 -3.31
CA VAL A 160 -8.80 -1.89 -2.39
C VAL A 160 -8.92 -3.24 -3.13
N LEU A 161 -9.56 -3.23 -4.31
CA LEU A 161 -9.66 -4.43 -5.14
C LEU A 161 -8.31 -4.78 -5.76
N ASP A 162 -7.54 -3.76 -6.16
CA ASP A 162 -6.20 -3.92 -6.72
C ASP A 162 -5.25 -4.59 -5.73
N ASP A 163 -5.25 -4.21 -4.45
CA ASP A 163 -4.39 -4.85 -3.43
C ASP A 163 -4.66 -6.36 -3.29
N ILE A 164 -5.94 -6.75 -3.32
CA ILE A 164 -6.37 -8.15 -3.26
C ILE A 164 -5.90 -8.90 -4.52
N LEU A 165 -6.15 -8.33 -5.69
CA LEU A 165 -5.83 -8.97 -6.96
C LEU A 165 -4.32 -9.01 -7.20
N ALA A 166 -3.57 -7.99 -6.78
CA ALA A 166 -2.12 -7.95 -6.83
C ALA A 166 -1.50 -9.05 -5.96
N MET A 167 -2.01 -9.28 -4.75
CA MET A 167 -1.59 -10.41 -3.92
C MET A 167 -1.81 -11.76 -4.62
N LEU A 168 -2.97 -11.94 -5.26
CA LEU A 168 -3.28 -13.16 -6.02
C LEU A 168 -2.32 -13.36 -7.21
N ILE A 169 -2.10 -12.30 -7.99
CA ILE A 169 -1.18 -12.33 -9.13
C ILE A 169 0.25 -12.65 -8.66
N LEU A 170 0.72 -11.99 -7.60
CA LEU A 170 2.05 -12.23 -7.05
C LEU A 170 2.18 -13.67 -6.56
N GLY A 171 1.16 -14.24 -5.91
CA GLY A 171 1.12 -15.65 -5.53
C GLY A 171 1.22 -16.60 -6.73
N VAL A 172 0.51 -16.31 -7.82
CA VAL A 172 0.60 -17.11 -9.06
C VAL A 172 2.00 -17.03 -9.67
N VAL A 173 2.55 -15.81 -9.82
CA VAL A 173 3.82 -15.63 -10.51
C VAL A 173 5.01 -16.14 -9.66
N THR A 174 4.94 -16.05 -8.34
CA THR A 174 5.94 -16.65 -7.46
C THR A 174 5.91 -18.18 -7.53
N ALA A 175 4.73 -18.81 -7.58
CA ALA A 175 4.60 -20.24 -7.79
C ALA A 175 5.16 -20.68 -9.16
N LEU A 176 4.91 -19.91 -10.22
CA LEU A 176 5.49 -20.16 -11.54
C LEU A 176 7.03 -20.11 -11.53
N GLN A 177 7.63 -19.19 -10.77
CA GLN A 177 9.09 -19.12 -10.62
C GLN A 177 9.65 -20.29 -9.80
N ALA A 178 8.97 -20.68 -8.71
CA ALA A 178 9.40 -21.77 -7.84
C ALA A 178 9.47 -23.13 -8.56
N THR A 179 8.66 -23.34 -9.60
CA THR A 179 8.54 -24.64 -10.24
C THR A 179 9.53 -24.88 -11.40
N GLY A 180 10.18 -23.83 -11.92
CA GLY A 180 11.24 -23.94 -12.94
C GLY A 180 10.88 -24.84 -14.15
N THR A 181 11.85 -25.59 -14.68
CA THR A 181 11.71 -26.50 -15.84
C THR A 181 10.90 -27.77 -15.58
N LYS A 182 10.35 -27.98 -14.37
CA LYS A 182 9.65 -29.23 -13.98
C LYS A 182 8.14 -29.22 -14.26
N GLY A 183 7.63 -28.20 -14.96
CA GLY A 183 6.19 -28.01 -15.22
C GLY A 183 5.51 -27.27 -14.07
N ILE A 184 4.23 -26.91 -14.22
CA ILE A 184 3.49 -26.18 -13.18
C ILE A 184 2.99 -27.17 -12.12
N ASP A 185 3.34 -26.96 -10.85
CA ASP A 185 2.76 -27.69 -9.73
C ASP A 185 1.36 -27.13 -9.46
N TRP A 186 0.37 -27.72 -10.13
CA TRP A 186 -1.04 -27.34 -10.01
C TRP A 186 -1.57 -27.49 -8.57
N ALA A 187 -0.99 -28.39 -7.76
CA ALA A 187 -1.40 -28.59 -6.37
C ALA A 187 -0.90 -27.43 -5.49
N HIS A 188 0.36 -27.03 -5.64
CA HIS A 188 0.91 -25.88 -4.93
C HIS A 188 0.23 -24.57 -5.37
N LEU A 189 0.04 -24.37 -6.66
CA LEU A 189 -0.68 -23.20 -7.20
C LEU A 189 -2.11 -23.13 -6.68
N GLY A 190 -2.82 -24.26 -6.68
CA GLY A 190 -4.18 -24.36 -6.14
C GLY A 190 -4.23 -24.03 -4.64
N PHE A 191 -3.23 -24.48 -3.88
CA PHE A 191 -3.12 -24.18 -2.44
C PHE A 191 -2.87 -22.68 -2.18
N VAL A 192 -1.95 -22.05 -2.92
CA VAL A 192 -1.66 -20.60 -2.79
C VAL A 192 -2.89 -19.77 -3.15
N LEU A 193 -3.57 -20.09 -4.26
CA LEU A 193 -4.81 -19.43 -4.66
C LEU A 193 -5.92 -19.62 -3.62
N LEU A 194 -6.06 -20.83 -3.06
CA LEU A 194 -7.05 -21.11 -2.02
C LEU A 194 -6.77 -20.30 -0.75
N GLN A 195 -5.51 -20.19 -0.33
CA GLN A 195 -5.14 -19.40 0.84
C GLN A 195 -5.43 -17.91 0.62
N ALA A 196 -5.05 -17.36 -0.53
CA ALA A 196 -5.25 -15.95 -0.84
C ALA A 196 -6.75 -15.61 -0.99
N VAL A 197 -7.50 -16.39 -1.77
CA VAL A 197 -8.96 -16.20 -1.90
C VAL A 197 -9.67 -16.45 -0.56
N GLY A 198 -9.26 -17.49 0.17
CA GLY A 198 -9.81 -17.82 1.48
C GLY A 198 -9.61 -16.69 2.48
N PHE A 199 -8.41 -16.13 2.57
CA PHE A 199 -8.11 -14.97 3.42
C PHE A 199 -9.01 -13.78 3.08
N VAL A 200 -9.09 -13.42 1.79
CA VAL A 200 -9.92 -12.30 1.33
C VAL A 200 -11.39 -12.51 1.65
N VAL A 201 -11.93 -13.70 1.36
CA VAL A 201 -13.34 -14.02 1.62
C VAL A 201 -13.63 -14.02 3.12
N ILE A 202 -12.74 -14.57 3.94
CA ILE A 202 -12.89 -14.55 5.41
C ILE A 202 -12.88 -13.12 5.91
N VAL A 203 -11.90 -12.30 5.54
CA VAL A 203 -11.80 -10.90 5.99
C VAL A 203 -13.01 -10.10 5.51
N ALA A 204 -13.41 -10.24 4.24
CA ALA A 204 -14.55 -9.52 3.70
C ALA A 204 -15.86 -9.92 4.39
N LEU A 205 -16.15 -11.22 4.55
CA LEU A 205 -17.40 -11.71 5.14
C LEU A 205 -17.46 -11.52 6.65
N VAL A 206 -16.39 -11.85 7.37
CA VAL A 206 -16.32 -11.72 8.82
C VAL A 206 -16.24 -10.24 9.20
N GLY A 207 -15.41 -9.46 8.51
CA GLY A 207 -15.29 -8.02 8.71
C GLY A 207 -16.61 -7.30 8.49
N THR A 208 -17.28 -7.51 7.35
CA THR A 208 -18.60 -6.90 7.10
C THR A 208 -19.67 -7.36 8.09
N ARG A 209 -19.73 -8.65 8.44
CA ARG A 209 -20.71 -9.14 9.43
C ARG A 209 -20.47 -8.57 10.82
N ILE A 210 -19.22 -8.47 11.28
CA ILE A 210 -18.89 -7.89 12.59
C ILE A 210 -19.27 -6.42 12.60
N ILE A 211 -18.89 -5.65 11.58
CA ILE A 211 -19.22 -4.23 11.45
C ILE A 211 -20.74 -4.01 11.43
N GLN A 212 -21.48 -4.82 10.67
CA GLN A 212 -22.93 -4.70 10.57
C GLN A 212 -23.68 -5.15 11.84
N LYS A 213 -23.21 -6.19 12.54
CA LYS A 213 -23.89 -6.70 13.76
C LYS A 213 -23.48 -5.99 15.05
N ARG A 214 -22.27 -5.45 15.12
CA ARG A 214 -21.73 -4.83 16.34
C ARG A 214 -21.46 -3.33 16.20
N SER A 215 -22.05 -2.64 15.22
CA SER A 215 -21.94 -1.19 15.10
C SER A 215 -22.33 -0.47 16.39
N SER A 216 -23.37 -0.96 17.08
CA SER A 216 -23.82 -0.42 18.38
C SER A 216 -22.81 -0.59 19.52
N VAL A 217 -21.87 -1.53 19.42
CA VAL A 217 -20.78 -1.72 20.41
C VAL A 217 -19.57 -0.84 20.06
N LEU A 218 -19.37 -0.54 18.77
CA LEU A 218 -18.33 0.38 18.30
C LEU A 218 -18.66 1.85 18.65
N ASP A 219 -19.96 2.19 18.68
CA ASP A 219 -20.49 3.51 19.07
C ASP A 219 -20.73 3.66 20.59
N ALA A 220 -20.61 2.58 21.36
CA ALA A 220 -20.84 2.55 22.80
C ALA A 220 -19.80 3.29 23.68
N PRO A 221 -18.51 3.44 23.31
CA PRO A 221 -17.54 4.07 24.19
C PRO A 221 -17.66 5.60 24.21
N ILE A 222 -17.44 6.19 25.39
CA ILE A 222 -17.52 7.65 25.64
C ILE A 222 -16.38 8.42 24.93
N ASN A 223 -15.26 7.75 24.62
CA ASN A 223 -14.11 8.38 23.98
C ASN A 223 -14.31 8.46 22.46
N PRO A 224 -14.29 9.66 21.83
CA PRO A 224 -14.44 9.80 20.38
C PRO A 224 -13.36 9.08 19.57
N LEU A 225 -12.23 8.69 20.19
CA LEU A 225 -11.15 7.93 19.57
C LEU A 225 -11.30 6.41 19.70
N SER A 226 -12.35 5.89 20.34
CA SER A 226 -12.52 4.44 20.51
C SER A 226 -12.65 3.63 19.21
N PRO A 227 -13.30 4.12 18.13
CA PRO A 227 -13.31 3.38 16.87
C PRO A 227 -11.90 3.30 16.27
N LEU A 228 -11.10 4.35 16.52
CA LEU A 228 -9.71 4.46 16.10
C LEU A 228 -8.84 3.41 16.78
N THR A 229 -8.91 3.31 18.11
CA THR A 229 -8.07 2.37 18.86
C THR A 229 -8.43 0.92 18.57
N MET A 230 -9.73 0.62 18.40
CA MET A 230 -10.18 -0.74 18.07
C MET A 230 -9.80 -1.17 16.65
N SER A 231 -9.91 -0.27 15.67
CA SER A 231 -9.50 -0.56 14.30
C SER A 231 -7.99 -0.68 14.17
N LEU A 232 -7.22 0.21 14.82
CA LEU A 232 -5.76 0.12 14.83
C LEU A 232 -5.28 -1.18 15.48
N ALA A 233 -5.87 -1.57 16.61
CA ALA A 233 -5.56 -2.85 17.27
C ALA A 233 -5.91 -4.06 16.40
N GLY A 234 -7.03 -4.00 15.68
CA GLY A 234 -7.42 -5.04 14.72
C GLY A 234 -6.46 -5.13 13.53
N CYS A 235 -6.07 -4.00 12.95
CA CYS A 235 -5.11 -3.94 11.85
C CYS A 235 -3.74 -4.47 12.27
N LEU A 236 -3.21 -4.00 13.41
CA LEU A 236 -1.93 -4.48 13.94
C LEU A 236 -1.96 -5.97 14.29
N GLY A 237 -3.06 -6.45 14.88
CA GLY A 237 -3.22 -7.87 15.22
C GLY A 237 -3.41 -8.79 14.02
N LEU A 238 -3.93 -8.29 12.89
CA LEU A 238 -4.03 -9.04 11.64
C LEU A 238 -2.73 -9.02 10.82
N ALA A 239 -1.90 -7.98 10.99
CA ALA A 239 -0.63 -7.83 10.30
C ALA A 239 0.52 -8.61 10.96
N ALA A 240 0.42 -8.90 12.26
CA ALA A 240 1.39 -9.70 13.02
C ALA A 240 1.22 -11.20 12.80
#